data_AF-A0A7S1RI36-F1
#
_entry.id   AF-A0A7S1RI36-F1
#
_cell.length_a   1.000
_cell.length_b   1.000
_cell.length_c   1.000
_cell.angle_alpha   90.00
_cell.angle_beta   90.00
_cell.angle_gamma   90.00
#
_symmetry.space_group_name_H-M   'P 1'
#
loop_
_entity.id
_entity.type
_entity.pdbx_description
1 polymer ?
#
loop_
_entity_poly.entity_id
_entity_poly.type
_entity_poly.pdbx_seq_one_letter_code
_entity_poly.pdbx_strand_id
1 'polypeptide(L)'
;LDLARQLAGRSPSADVLVSSAYLRQAQGNADAAQGFLERALAADRNSPAALLQMGRLLLCQEQHVERAVQFLQKCLQQPSGTLAYGAAQKGTAHLYLCVAQHLCRAERGGPGLDAVAAEHLR
;
A
#
# COMPACT_ATOMS: atom_id res chain seq x y z
N LEU A 1 -3.85 -2.19 -38.09
CA LEU A 1 -2.57 -2.75 -37.56
C LEU A 1 -1.69 -1.68 -36.90
N ASP A 2 -1.73 -0.40 -37.31
CA ASP A 2 -0.92 0.66 -36.68
C ASP A 2 -1.40 1.11 -35.29
N LEU A 3 -2.70 1.07 -34.99
CA LEU A 3 -3.22 1.40 -33.66
C LEU A 3 -2.71 0.42 -32.59
N ALA A 4 -2.58 -0.86 -32.95
CA ALA A 4 -2.03 -1.90 -32.08
C ALA A 4 -0.52 -1.70 -31.82
N ARG A 5 0.24 -1.19 -32.79
CA ARG A 5 1.66 -0.82 -32.60
C ARG A 5 1.84 0.44 -31.77
N GLN A 6 0.97 1.44 -31.95
CA GLN A 6 0.97 2.67 -31.14
C GLN A 6 0.64 2.37 -29.66
N LEU A 7 -0.25 1.42 -29.41
CA LEU A 7 -0.54 0.94 -28.06
C LEU A 7 0.58 0.03 -27.51
N ALA A 8 1.23 -0.78 -28.37
CA ALA A 8 2.37 -1.61 -27.98
C ALA A 8 3.64 -0.80 -27.63
N GLY A 9 3.77 0.43 -28.15
CA GLY A 9 4.84 1.37 -27.81
C GLY A 9 4.55 2.25 -26.59
N ARG A 10 3.33 2.24 -26.05
CA ARG A 10 2.99 2.97 -24.82
C ARG A 10 3.37 2.13 -23.61
N SER A 11 4.36 2.60 -22.85
CA SER A 11 4.60 2.11 -21.50
C SER A 11 3.26 2.08 -20.74
N PRO A 12 2.88 0.95 -20.12
CA PRO A 12 1.60 0.83 -19.44
C PRO A 12 1.49 1.91 -18.37
N SER A 13 0.32 2.54 -18.28
CA SER A 13 0.08 3.56 -17.26
C SER A 13 0.15 2.94 -15.86
N ALA A 14 0.40 3.78 -14.86
CA ALA A 14 0.46 3.35 -13.45
C ALA A 14 -0.80 2.56 -13.05
N ASP A 15 -1.99 2.95 -13.53
CA ASP A 15 -3.25 2.27 -13.22
C ASP A 15 -3.34 0.84 -13.79
N VAL A 16 -2.82 0.62 -15.00
CA VAL A 16 -2.76 -0.72 -15.62
C VAL A 16 -1.79 -1.63 -14.86
N LEU A 17 -0.65 -1.06 -14.44
CA LEU A 17 0.34 -1.77 -13.64
C LEU A 17 -0.21 -2.11 -12.24
N VAL A 18 -0.96 -1.19 -11.62
CA VAL A 18 -1.65 -1.42 -10.35
C VAL A 18 -2.70 -2.52 -10.48
N SER A 19 -3.51 -2.50 -11.54
CA SER A 19 -4.50 -3.54 -11.80
C SER A 19 -3.84 -4.91 -12.00
N SER A 20 -2.69 -4.93 -12.69
CA SER A 20 -1.89 -6.15 -12.88
C SER A 20 -1.34 -6.68 -11.56
N ALA A 21 -0.87 -5.80 -10.67
CA ALA A 21 -0.43 -6.17 -9.34
C ALA A 21 -1.56 -6.80 -8.52
N TYR A 22 -2.74 -6.20 -8.53
CA TYR A 22 -3.91 -6.72 -7.82
C TYR A 22 -4.25 -8.16 -8.26
N LEU A 23 -4.25 -8.42 -9.58
CA LEU A 23 -4.47 -9.77 -10.11
C LEU A 23 -3.41 -10.77 -9.64
N ARG A 24 -2.14 -10.37 -9.57
CA ARG A 24 -1.07 -11.22 -9.05
C ARG A 24 -1.21 -11.50 -7.56
N GLN A 25 -1.64 -10.53 -6.76
CA GLN A 25 -1.93 -10.75 -5.34
C GLN A 25 -3.10 -11.72 -5.15
N ALA A 26 -4.17 -11.60 -5.95
CA ALA A 26 -5.29 -12.53 -5.91
C ALA A 26 -4.89 -13.98 -6.29
N GLN A 27 -3.80 -14.13 -7.05
CA GLN A 27 -3.19 -15.42 -7.39
C GLN A 27 -2.18 -15.91 -6.33
N GLY A 28 -2.00 -15.19 -5.22
CA GLY A 28 -1.02 -15.51 -4.18
C GLY A 28 0.43 -15.19 -4.56
N ASN A 29 0.67 -14.52 -5.70
CA ASN A 29 2.01 -14.18 -6.15
C ASN A 29 2.38 -12.75 -5.72
N ALA A 30 2.79 -12.61 -4.46
CA ALA A 30 3.16 -11.34 -3.84
C ALA A 30 4.38 -10.69 -4.51
N ASP A 31 5.39 -11.47 -4.90
CA ASP A 31 6.63 -10.97 -5.52
C ASP A 31 6.34 -10.34 -6.89
N ALA A 32 5.54 -11.02 -7.72
CA ALA A 32 5.13 -10.48 -9.01
C ALA A 32 4.29 -9.21 -8.83
N ALA A 33 3.42 -9.18 -7.83
CA ALA A 33 2.65 -7.99 -7.51
C ALA A 33 3.54 -6.80 -7.12
N GLN A 34 4.55 -7.04 -6.28
CA GLN A 34 5.52 -6.01 -5.91
C GLN A 34 6.22 -5.45 -7.14
N GLY A 35 6.71 -6.30 -8.04
CA GLY A 35 7.38 -5.86 -9.27
C GLY A 35 6.48 -5.01 -10.18
N PHE A 36 5.18 -5.31 -10.25
CA PHE A 36 4.23 -4.47 -10.97
C PHE A 36 4.01 -3.11 -10.28
N LEU A 37 3.94 -3.06 -8.96
CA LEU A 37 3.78 -1.81 -8.21
C LEU A 37 5.04 -0.94 -8.26
N GLU A 38 6.24 -1.52 -8.25
CA GLU A 38 7.50 -0.81 -8.44
C GLU A 38 7.54 -0.14 -9.82
N ARG A 39 7.13 -0.86 -10.86
CA ARG A 39 6.98 -0.29 -12.21
C ARG A 39 5.91 0.79 -12.26
N ALA A 40 4.80 0.63 -11.54
CA ALA A 40 3.74 1.65 -11.47
C ALA A 40 4.27 2.95 -10.86
N LEU A 41 5.05 2.83 -9.77
CA LEU A 41 5.69 3.96 -9.10
C LEU A 41 6.85 4.56 -9.91
N ALA A 42 7.51 3.76 -10.76
CA ALA A 42 8.49 4.29 -11.71
C ALA A 42 7.83 5.12 -12.82
N ALA A 43 6.64 4.71 -13.28
CA ALA A 43 5.84 5.44 -14.27
C ALA A 43 5.20 6.70 -13.67
N ASP A 44 4.67 6.61 -12.45
CA ASP A 44 4.16 7.74 -11.67
C ASP A 44 4.48 7.56 -10.18
N ARG A 45 5.49 8.30 -9.71
CA ARG A 45 5.99 8.25 -8.32
C ARG A 45 4.95 8.68 -7.28
N ASN A 46 3.93 9.39 -7.72
CA ASN A 46 2.92 10.02 -6.89
C ASN A 46 1.52 9.46 -7.16
N SER A 47 1.41 8.37 -7.91
CA SER A 47 0.13 7.68 -8.14
C SER A 47 -0.48 7.24 -6.80
N PRO A 48 -1.62 7.81 -6.37
CA PRO A 48 -2.25 7.43 -5.11
C PRO A 48 -2.62 5.94 -5.09
N ALA A 49 -3.05 5.40 -6.23
CA ALA A 49 -3.37 3.99 -6.41
C ALA A 49 -2.15 3.10 -6.13
N ALA A 50 -1.00 3.41 -6.75
CA ALA A 50 0.21 2.61 -6.58
C ALA A 50 0.77 2.70 -5.16
N LEU A 51 0.74 3.89 -4.55
CA LEU A 51 1.19 4.10 -3.17
C LEU A 51 0.31 3.33 -2.17
N LEU A 52 -1.01 3.40 -2.30
CA LEU A 52 -1.96 2.64 -1.48
C LEU A 52 -1.72 1.13 -1.60
N GLN A 53 -1.61 0.63 -2.83
CA GLN A 53 -1.46 -0.80 -3.08
C GLN A 53 -0.09 -1.33 -2.63
N MET A 54 0.98 -0.53 -2.75
CA MET A 54 2.28 -0.89 -2.18
C MET A 54 2.22 -0.93 -0.64
N GLY A 55 1.64 0.09 -0.01
CA GLY A 55 1.46 0.12 1.44
C GLY A 55 0.70 -1.11 1.96
N ARG A 56 -0.41 -1.46 1.32
CA ARG A 56 -1.19 -2.65 1.72
C ARG A 56 -0.45 -3.96 1.43
N LEU A 57 0.29 -4.09 0.33
CA LEU A 57 1.09 -5.30 0.06
C LEU A 57 2.14 -5.51 1.16
N LEU A 58 2.82 -4.43 1.56
CA LEU A 58 3.81 -4.45 2.63
C LEU A 58 3.19 -4.74 4.00
N LEU A 59 1.93 -4.33 4.27
CA LEU A 59 1.24 -4.73 5.51
C LEU A 59 0.94 -6.22 5.57
N CYS A 60 0.65 -6.85 4.42
CA CYS A 60 0.49 -8.29 4.36
C CYS A 60 1.83 -9.04 4.54
N GLN A 61 2.95 -8.34 4.45
CA GLN A 61 4.29 -8.86 4.71
C GLN A 61 4.77 -8.29 6.06
N GLU A 62 4.39 -8.93 7.16
CA GLU A 62 4.55 -8.44 8.55
C GLU A 62 5.92 -7.82 8.87
N GLN A 63 6.99 -8.22 8.19
CA GLN A 63 8.35 -7.67 8.36
C GLN A 63 8.56 -6.25 7.81
N HIS A 64 7.55 -5.62 7.20
CA HIS A 64 7.70 -4.35 6.47
C HIS A 64 6.69 -3.26 6.87
N VAL A 65 6.16 -3.32 8.09
CA VAL A 65 5.14 -2.37 8.57
C VAL A 65 5.61 -0.91 8.52
N GLU A 66 6.85 -0.60 8.90
CA GLU A 66 7.37 0.78 8.82
C GLU A 66 7.39 1.31 7.39
N ARG A 67 7.78 0.47 6.42
CA ARG A 67 7.77 0.86 5.00
C ARG A 67 6.34 1.07 4.52
N ALA A 68 5.41 0.22 4.96
CA ALA A 68 3.99 0.40 4.64
C ALA A 68 3.45 1.76 5.12
N VAL A 69 3.78 2.15 6.36
CA VAL A 69 3.40 3.47 6.92
C VAL A 69 3.86 4.60 6.02
N GLN A 70 5.11 4.57 5.54
CA GLN A 70 5.65 5.62 4.66
C GLN A 70 4.86 5.73 3.35
N PHE A 71 4.54 4.60 2.71
CA PHE A 71 3.76 4.60 1.47
C PHE A 71 2.33 5.10 1.67
N LEU A 72 1.68 4.69 2.77
CA LEU A 72 0.31 5.11 3.11
C LEU A 72 0.26 6.60 3.46
N GLN A 73 1.22 7.12 4.23
CA GLN A 73 1.35 8.55 4.49
C GLN A 73 1.55 9.32 3.19
N LYS A 74 2.45 8.85 2.32
CA LYS A 74 2.68 9.49 1.03
C LYS A 74 1.41 9.51 0.17
N CYS A 75 0.61 8.43 0.18
CA CYS A 75 -0.69 8.38 -0.49
C CYS A 75 -1.66 9.47 0.02
N LEU A 76 -1.73 9.68 1.34
CA LEU A 76 -2.60 10.69 1.94
C LEU A 76 -2.22 12.13 1.56
N GLN A 77 -0.93 12.37 1.34
CA GLN A 77 -0.41 13.67 0.91
C GLN A 77 -0.69 13.99 -0.57
N GLN A 78 -1.13 13.01 -1.36
CA GLN A 78 -1.41 13.27 -2.77
C GLN A 78 -2.72 14.05 -2.94
N PRO A 79 -2.83 14.90 -3.97
CA PRO A 79 -4.09 15.54 -4.32
C PRO A 79 -5.15 14.46 -4.58
N SER A 80 -6.23 14.49 -3.83
CA SER A 80 -7.43 13.73 -4.20
C SER A 80 -8.09 14.51 -5.31
N GLY A 81 -8.03 14.00 -6.54
CA GLY A 81 -8.78 14.60 -7.64
C GLY A 81 -10.28 14.71 -7.29
N THR A 82 -11.01 15.52 -8.05
CA THR A 82 -12.45 15.78 -7.84
C THR A 82 -13.34 14.53 -7.97
N LEU A 83 -12.78 13.42 -8.44
CA LEU A 83 -13.46 12.14 -8.61
C LEU A 83 -13.50 11.36 -7.29
N ALA A 84 -14.65 10.72 -7.01
CA ALA A 84 -14.89 9.90 -5.83
C ALA A 84 -13.80 8.84 -5.57
N TYR A 85 -13.15 8.35 -6.63
CA TYR A 85 -12.05 7.40 -6.55
C TYR A 85 -10.88 7.91 -5.69
N GLY A 86 -10.52 9.19 -5.79
CA GLY A 86 -9.44 9.78 -4.97
C GLY A 86 -9.79 9.87 -3.49
N ALA A 87 -11.05 10.16 -3.16
CA ALA A 87 -11.52 10.20 -1.77
C ALA A 87 -11.58 8.80 -1.14
N ALA A 88 -12.07 7.80 -1.89
CA ALA A 88 -12.10 6.40 -1.45
C ALA A 88 -10.70 5.85 -1.18
N GLN A 89 -9.72 6.17 -2.04
CA GLN A 89 -8.32 5.78 -1.84
C GLN A 89 -7.73 6.38 -0.56
N LYS A 90 -8.01 7.66 -0.26
CA LYS A 90 -7.56 8.28 0.99
C LYS A 90 -8.21 7.66 2.23
N GLY A 91 -9.51 7.41 2.21
CA GLY A 91 -10.19 6.71 3.31
C GLY A 91 -9.58 5.33 3.56
N THR A 92 -9.32 4.59 2.49
CA THR A 92 -8.67 3.28 2.56
C THR A 92 -7.23 3.37 3.07
N ALA A 93 -6.45 4.35 2.59
CA ALA A 93 -5.09 4.58 3.05
C ALA A 93 -5.04 4.92 4.55
N HIS A 94 -5.99 5.74 5.01
CA HIS A 94 -6.12 6.09 6.43
C HIS A 94 -6.45 4.86 7.28
N LEU A 95 -7.39 4.01 6.84
CA LEU A 95 -7.71 2.76 7.53
C LEU A 95 -6.47 1.86 7.67
N TYR A 96 -5.74 1.63 6.57
CA TYR A 96 -4.53 0.82 6.63
C TYR A 96 -3.43 1.47 7.47
N LEU A 97 -3.33 2.79 7.49
CA LEU A 97 -2.37 3.49 8.35
C LEU A 97 -2.67 3.26 9.83
N CYS A 98 -3.95 3.29 10.23
CA CYS A 98 -4.36 2.94 11.59
C CYS A 98 -3.98 1.50 11.96
N VAL A 99 -4.22 0.55 11.05
CA VAL A 99 -3.82 -0.85 11.24
C VAL A 99 -2.30 -0.98 11.39
N ALA A 100 -1.54 -0.34 10.50
CA ALA A 100 -0.08 -0.34 10.53
C ALA A 100 0.47 0.19 11.87
N GLN A 101 -0.09 1.30 12.34
CA GLN A 101 0.31 1.92 13.61
C GLN A 101 -0.03 1.03 14.81
N HIS A 102 -1.16 0.33 14.77
CA HIS A 102 -1.51 -0.64 15.81
C HIS A 102 -0.53 -1.81 15.84
N LEU A 103 -0.17 -2.37 14.67
CA LEU A 103 0.81 -3.46 14.56
C LEU A 103 2.19 -3.03 15.08
N CYS A 104 2.71 -1.87 14.67
CA CYS A 104 3.97 -1.34 15.20
C CYS A 104 3.95 -1.14 16.73
N ARG A 105 2.80 -0.74 17.31
CA ARG A 105 2.67 -0.57 18.76
C ARG A 105 2.62 -1.91 19.49
N ALA A 106 1.95 -2.92 18.92
CA ALA A 106 1.90 -4.25 19.49
C ALA A 106 3.29 -4.92 19.51
N GLU A 107 4.07 -4.78 18.44
CA GLU A 107 5.45 -5.30 18.36
C GLU A 107 6.40 -4.62 19.36
N ARG A 108 6.22 -3.30 19.57
CA ARG A 108 7.00 -2.53 20.56
C ARG A 108 6.51 -2.71 22.00
N GLY A 109 5.33 -3.29 22.18
CA GLY A 109 4.67 -3.53 23.48
C GLY A 109 4.92 -4.91 24.08
N GLY A 110 5.83 -5.72 23.51
CA GLY A 110 6.24 -7.01 24.09
C GLY A 110 6.68 -6.92 25.57
N PRO A 111 6.80 -8.06 26.26
CA PRO A 111 6.11 -8.50 27.50
C PRO A 111 6.30 -7.64 28.77
N GLY A 112 6.35 -6.30 28.65
CA GLY A 112 6.44 -5.38 29.78
C GLY A 112 5.09 -4.81 30.22
N LEU A 113 4.08 -4.81 29.35
CA LEU A 113 2.76 -4.27 29.67
C LEU A 113 1.92 -5.21 30.56
N ASP A 114 2.17 -6.52 30.50
CA ASP A 114 1.56 -7.50 31.41
C ASP A 114 2.08 -7.34 32.85
N ALA A 115 3.31 -6.83 33.04
CA ALA A 115 3.86 -6.55 34.37
C ALA A 115 3.17 -5.35 35.04
N VAL A 116 2.84 -4.30 34.27
CA VAL A 116 2.12 -3.13 34.79
C VAL A 116 0.65 -3.47 35.08
N ALA A 117 0.03 -4.33 34.26
CA ALA A 117 -1.31 -4.85 34.54
C ALA A 117 -1.35 -5.75 35.80
N ALA A 118 -0.29 -6.50 36.09
CA ALA A 118 -0.18 -7.35 37.28
C ALA A 118 0.09 -6.57 38.59
N GLU A 119 0.64 -5.35 38.50
CA GLU A 119 0.95 -4.52 39.68
C GLU A 119 -0.26 -3.72 40.19
N HIS A 120 -1.27 -3.50 39.35
CA HIS A 120 -2.54 -2.86 39.75
C HIS A 120 -3.59 -3.83 40.35
N LEU A 121 -3.27 -5.14 40.42
CA LEU A 121 -4.11 -6.19 41.01
C LEU A 121 -3.55 -6.75 42.34
N ARG A 122 -2.57 -6.08 42.95
CA ARG A 122 -2.08 -6.37 44.31
C ARG A 122 -2.49 -5.27 45.28
#